data_AF-A0A947W420-F1
#
_entry.id   AF-A0A947W420-F1
#
_cell.length_a   1.000
_cell.length_b   1.000
_cell.length_c   1.000
_cell.angle_alpha   90.00
_cell.angle_beta   90.00
_cell.angle_gamma   90.00
#
_symmetry.space_group_name_H-M   'P 1'
#
loop_
_entity.id
_entity.type
_entity.pdbx_description
1 polymer ?
#
loop_
_entity_poly.entity_id
_entity_poly.type
_entity_poly.pdbx_seq_one_letter_code
_entity_poly.pdbx_strand_id
1 'polypeptide(L)'
;MTENTPKGKFTFKTAAFFFFISMAFELYNILNETTILGMSVAHIPAIISHLIYIGIFGSMGVGLWYAKNWGPKAVYGGTAFYSLDMLLYVLNRDGIEDGLIKNLATYGVELQGSDIDQLMLMITMVVLAVIACWWGFALFTHIRRGYFLQSVQNTKNL
;
A
#
# COMPACT_ATOMS: atom_id res chain seq x y z
N MET A 1 -31.16 21.57 11.87
CA MET A 1 -29.86 21.26 12.51
C MET A 1 -29.06 20.42 11.54
N THR A 2 -28.19 21.03 10.72
CA THR A 2 -27.33 20.26 9.81
C THR A 2 -26.15 19.74 10.63
N GLU A 3 -26.09 18.43 10.89
CA GLU A 3 -24.92 17.80 11.47
C GLU A 3 -23.70 18.19 10.63
N ASN A 4 -22.81 19.01 11.20
CA ASN A 4 -21.52 19.34 10.61
C ASN A 4 -20.62 18.10 10.71
N THR A 5 -20.94 17.07 9.92
CA THR A 5 -20.07 15.92 9.76
C THR A 5 -18.76 16.41 9.13
N PRO A 6 -17.61 16.12 9.75
CA PRO A 6 -16.34 16.60 9.21
C PRO A 6 -16.10 16.00 7.82
N LYS A 7 -15.89 16.87 6.84
CA LYS A 7 -15.70 16.51 5.43
C LYS A 7 -14.58 15.47 5.31
N GLY A 8 -14.85 14.38 4.59
CA GLY A 8 -13.90 13.28 4.37
C GLY A 8 -14.09 12.07 5.29
N LYS A 9 -14.98 12.12 6.29
CA LYS A 9 -15.26 10.98 7.19
C LYS A 9 -15.57 9.68 6.44
N PHE A 10 -16.45 9.73 5.43
CA PHE A 10 -16.80 8.55 4.63
C PHE A 10 -15.56 7.99 3.90
N THR A 11 -14.85 8.84 3.17
CA THR A 11 -13.62 8.46 2.44
C THR A 11 -12.59 7.82 3.36
N PHE A 12 -12.33 8.40 4.54
CA PHE A 12 -11.36 7.85 5.49
C PHE A 12 -11.81 6.52 6.09
N LYS A 13 -13.10 6.36 6.40
CA LYS A 13 -13.65 5.09 6.91
C LYS A 13 -13.60 3.98 5.86
N THR A 14 -13.95 4.30 4.62
CA THR A 14 -13.86 3.35 3.50
C THR A 14 -12.41 2.97 3.22
N ALA A 15 -11.49 3.94 3.16
CA ALA A 15 -10.07 3.66 2.99
C ALA A 15 -9.51 2.80 4.13
N ALA A 16 -9.86 3.12 5.38
CA ALA A 16 -9.48 2.33 6.54
C ALA A 16 -9.96 0.87 6.46
N PHE A 17 -11.18 0.64 6.00
CA PHE A 17 -11.71 -0.70 5.76
C PHE A 17 -10.86 -1.47 4.74
N PHE A 18 -10.50 -0.84 3.61
CA PHE A 18 -9.61 -1.47 2.64
C PHE A 18 -8.21 -1.74 3.20
N PHE A 19 -7.65 -0.85 4.03
CA PHE A 19 -6.38 -1.13 4.71
C PHE A 19 -6.48 -2.32 5.67
N PHE A 20 -7.60 -2.50 6.38
CA PHE A 20 -7.79 -3.69 7.20
C PHE A 20 -7.92 -4.97 6.37
N ILE A 21 -8.56 -4.90 5.21
CA ILE A 21 -8.58 -6.03 4.26
C ILE A 21 -7.15 -6.35 3.80
N SER A 22 -6.37 -5.35 3.37
CA SER A 22 -4.97 -5.55 2.97
C SER A 22 -4.14 -6.17 4.10
N MET A 23 -4.29 -5.68 5.34
CA MET A 23 -3.64 -6.26 6.51
C MET A 23 -4.03 -7.74 6.72
N ALA A 24 -5.31 -8.08 6.55
CA ALA A 24 -5.77 -9.47 6.66
C ALA A 24 -5.19 -10.36 5.54
N PHE A 25 -5.05 -9.83 4.32
CA PHE A 25 -4.38 -10.52 3.23
C PHE A 25 -2.89 -10.77 3.52
N GLU A 26 -2.18 -9.81 4.10
CA GLU A 26 -0.78 -10.00 4.50
C GLU A 26 -0.65 -11.08 5.59
N LEU A 27 -1.57 -11.10 6.56
CA LEU A 27 -1.61 -12.16 7.58
C LEU A 27 -1.87 -13.54 6.97
N TYR A 28 -2.78 -13.63 6.00
CA TYR A 28 -3.07 -14.88 5.31
C TYR A 28 -1.87 -15.40 4.51
N ASN A 29 -1.11 -14.49 3.88
CA ASN A 29 0.04 -14.82 3.04
C ASN A 29 1.38 -14.82 3.80
N ILE A 30 1.39 -14.74 5.13
CA ILE A 30 2.61 -14.48 5.92
C ILE A 30 3.76 -15.49 5.70
N LEU A 31 3.45 -16.71 5.24
CA LEU A 31 4.43 -17.77 4.98
C LEU A 31 4.86 -17.85 3.50
N ASN A 32 4.24 -17.08 2.61
CA ASN A 32 4.50 -17.12 1.18
C ASN A 32 5.76 -16.33 0.85
N GLU A 33 6.40 -16.70 -0.27
CA GLU A 33 7.47 -15.88 -0.85
C GLU A 33 6.90 -14.53 -1.26
N THR A 34 7.68 -13.48 -1.07
CA THR A 34 7.28 -12.12 -1.44
C THR A 34 8.44 -11.37 -2.06
N THR A 35 8.15 -10.22 -2.66
CA THR A 35 9.17 -9.34 -3.21
C THR A 35 9.20 -8.06 -2.39
N ILE A 36 10.38 -7.70 -1.90
CA ILE A 36 10.61 -6.47 -1.15
C ILE A 36 11.87 -5.78 -1.66
N LEU A 37 11.80 -4.48 -1.86
CA LEU A 37 12.81 -3.62 -2.48
C LEU A 37 13.31 -4.19 -3.81
N GLY A 38 12.39 -4.80 -4.57
CA GLY A 38 12.68 -5.49 -5.83
C GLY A 38 13.37 -6.84 -5.71
N MET A 39 13.65 -7.34 -4.51
CA MET A 39 14.28 -8.65 -4.31
C MET A 39 13.25 -9.69 -3.89
N SER A 40 13.26 -10.84 -4.56
CA SER A 40 12.47 -12.00 -4.11
C SER A 40 13.09 -12.56 -2.83
N VAL A 41 12.28 -12.65 -1.79
CA VAL A 41 12.67 -13.12 -0.47
C VAL A 41 11.78 -14.28 -0.05
N ALA A 42 12.37 -15.29 0.58
CA ALA A 42 11.70 -16.49 1.07
C ALA A 42 11.95 -16.69 2.57
N HIS A 43 11.17 -17.56 3.20
CA HIS A 43 11.34 -17.96 4.60
C HIS A 43 11.30 -16.78 5.60
N ILE A 44 12.30 -16.65 6.47
CA ILE A 44 12.34 -15.67 7.55
C ILE A 44 12.29 -14.22 7.01
N PRO A 45 13.11 -13.82 6.02
CA PRO A 45 12.99 -12.50 5.39
C PRO A 45 11.60 -12.19 4.83
N ALA A 46 10.89 -13.17 4.27
CA ALA A 46 9.52 -12.98 3.77
C ALA A 46 8.54 -12.69 4.92
N ILE A 47 8.60 -13.46 6.00
CA ILE A 47 7.78 -13.26 7.20
C ILE A 47 7.98 -11.85 7.77
N ILE A 48 9.24 -11.40 7.87
CA ILE A 48 9.55 -10.05 8.37
C ILE A 48 8.92 -8.98 7.46
N SER A 49 8.99 -9.18 6.15
CA SER A 49 8.42 -8.27 5.15
C SER A 49 6.90 -8.17 5.29
N HIS A 50 6.21 -9.30 5.42
CA HIS A 50 4.77 -9.33 5.68
C HIS A 50 4.41 -8.64 7.01
N LEU A 51 5.18 -8.86 8.08
CA LEU A 51 4.96 -8.18 9.36
C LEU A 51 5.10 -6.66 9.27
N ILE A 52 6.05 -6.16 8.47
CA ILE A 52 6.20 -4.72 8.19
C ILE A 52 4.93 -4.20 7.50
N TYR A 53 4.47 -4.88 6.45
CA TYR A 53 3.26 -4.47 5.72
C TYR A 53 1.98 -4.57 6.56
N ILE A 54 1.85 -5.59 7.41
CA ILE A 54 0.77 -5.69 8.42
C ILE A 54 0.80 -4.46 9.34
N GLY A 55 1.97 -4.07 9.84
CA GLY A 55 2.13 -2.89 10.68
C GLY A 55 1.76 -1.59 9.97
N ILE A 56 2.20 -1.42 8.72
CA ILE A 56 1.88 -0.25 7.90
C ILE A 56 0.38 -0.17 7.64
N PHE A 57 -0.25 -1.21 7.08
CA PHE A 57 -1.68 -1.20 6.77
C PHE A 57 -2.54 -1.13 8.03
N GLY A 58 -2.17 -1.86 9.08
CA GLY A 58 -2.86 -1.82 10.36
C GLY A 58 -2.81 -0.42 10.98
N SER A 59 -1.64 0.22 11.00
CA SER A 59 -1.52 1.59 11.50
C SER A 59 -2.35 2.57 10.65
N MET A 60 -2.24 2.55 9.33
CA MET A 60 -3.05 3.40 8.45
C MET A 60 -4.55 3.19 8.67
N GLY A 61 -5.00 1.93 8.71
CA GLY A 61 -6.39 1.56 8.98
C GLY A 61 -6.88 2.11 10.32
N VAL A 62 -6.17 1.86 11.42
CA VAL A 62 -6.53 2.36 12.75
C VAL A 62 -6.52 3.90 12.80
N GLY A 63 -5.48 4.52 12.24
CA GLY A 63 -5.31 5.96 12.25
C GLY A 63 -6.44 6.69 11.52
N LEU A 64 -6.86 6.16 10.37
CA LEU A 64 -7.96 6.66 9.58
C LEU A 64 -9.33 6.33 10.21
N TRP A 65 -9.53 5.11 10.70
CA TRP A 65 -10.81 4.69 11.25
C TRP A 65 -11.17 5.49 12.51
N TYR A 66 -10.23 5.66 13.44
CA TYR A 66 -10.48 6.35 14.70
C TYR A 66 -10.12 7.83 14.66
N ALA A 67 -9.81 8.38 13.48
CA ALA A 67 -9.42 9.77 13.30
C ALA A 67 -8.28 10.20 14.25
N LYS A 68 -7.27 9.34 14.43
CA LYS A 68 -6.15 9.63 15.34
C LYS A 68 -5.24 10.71 14.74
N ASN A 69 -4.68 11.57 15.58
CA ASN A 69 -3.74 12.63 15.17
C ASN A 69 -2.51 12.12 14.41
N TRP A 70 -2.09 10.88 14.64
CA TRP A 70 -0.99 10.25 13.94
C TRP A 70 -1.41 9.60 12.61
N GLY A 71 -2.72 9.46 12.33
CA GLY A 71 -3.25 8.84 11.11
C GLY A 71 -2.70 9.46 9.82
N PRO A 72 -2.69 10.80 9.66
CA PRO A 72 -2.04 11.42 8.51
C PRO A 72 -0.56 11.06 8.39
N LYS A 73 0.20 11.02 9.50
CA LYS A 73 1.61 10.65 9.48
C LYS A 73 1.82 9.20 9.04
N ALA A 74 0.96 8.28 9.48
CA ALA A 74 0.98 6.89 9.04
C ALA A 74 0.69 6.76 7.54
N VAL A 75 -0.29 7.51 7.01
CA VAL A 75 -0.58 7.52 5.57
C VAL A 75 0.62 7.99 4.76
N TYR A 76 1.27 9.08 5.16
CA TYR A 76 2.47 9.56 4.47
C TYR A 76 3.64 8.57 4.56
N GLY A 77 3.89 8.02 5.75
CA GLY A 77 4.96 7.04 5.95
C GLY A 77 4.75 5.78 5.11
N GLY A 78 3.53 5.22 5.14
CA GLY A 78 3.18 4.06 4.32
C GLY A 78 3.25 4.35 2.82
N THR A 79 2.79 5.53 2.38
CA THR A 79 2.89 5.97 0.98
C THR A 79 4.35 6.08 0.53
N ALA A 80 5.22 6.69 1.34
CA ALA A 80 6.63 6.83 1.03
C ALA A 80 7.35 5.47 0.98
N PHE A 81 7.08 4.60 1.95
CA PHE A 81 7.64 3.25 2.00
C PHE A 81 7.21 2.44 0.77
N TYR A 82 5.91 2.40 0.48
CA TYR A 82 5.36 1.68 -0.67
C TYR A 82 5.90 2.24 -2.00
N SER A 83 6.04 3.57 -2.12
CA SER A 83 6.62 4.17 -3.32
C SER A 83 8.06 3.73 -3.53
N LEU A 84 8.87 3.72 -2.47
CA LEU A 84 10.26 3.27 -2.53
C LEU A 84 10.35 1.79 -2.91
N ASP A 85 9.52 0.95 -2.28
CA ASP A 85 9.44 -0.48 -2.57
C ASP A 85 9.10 -0.75 -4.05
N MET A 86 8.06 -0.11 -4.56
CA MET A 86 7.61 -0.26 -5.94
C MET A 86 8.58 0.34 -6.97
N LEU A 87 9.25 1.45 -6.65
CA LEU A 87 10.28 2.00 -7.53
C LEU A 87 11.48 1.04 -7.63
N LEU A 88 11.94 0.50 -6.50
CA LEU A 88 13.03 -0.48 -6.51
C LEU A 88 12.62 -1.79 -7.20
N TYR A 89 11.36 -2.19 -7.08
CA TYR A 89 10.79 -3.30 -7.86
C TYR A 89 10.90 -3.06 -9.36
N VAL A 90 10.41 -1.93 -9.86
CA VAL A 90 10.45 -1.62 -11.30
C VAL A 90 11.87 -1.40 -11.83
N LEU A 91 12.78 -0.90 -10.98
CA LEU A 91 14.19 -0.76 -11.33
C LEU A 91 14.92 -2.12 -11.43
N ASN A 92 14.44 -3.14 -10.73
CA ASN A 92 15.00 -4.50 -10.83
C ASN A 92 14.33 -5.31 -11.94
N ARG A 93 14.59 -4.92 -13.19
CA ARG A 93 14.01 -5.55 -14.38
C ARG A 93 14.22 -7.06 -14.42
N ASP A 94 15.43 -7.52 -14.08
CA ASP A 94 15.80 -8.94 -14.10
C ASP A 94 14.92 -9.75 -13.13
N GLY A 95 14.66 -9.21 -11.93
CA GLY A 95 13.79 -9.85 -10.94
C GLY A 95 12.33 -9.96 -11.37
N ILE A 96 11.82 -8.97 -12.11
CA ILE A 96 10.45 -9.02 -12.67
C ILE A 96 10.39 -10.05 -13.80
N GLU A 97 11.42 -10.10 -14.65
CA GLU A 97 11.49 -10.99 -15.80
C GLU A 97 11.51 -12.46 -15.36
N ASP A 98 12.40 -12.80 -14.42
CA ASP A 98 12.48 -14.14 -13.83
C ASP A 98 11.14 -14.54 -13.18
N GLY A 99 10.50 -13.59 -12.48
CA GLY A 99 9.19 -13.79 -11.88
C GLY A 99 8.09 -14.05 -12.92
N LEU A 100 8.05 -13.27 -14.00
CA LEU A 100 7.08 -13.43 -15.09
C LEU A 100 7.24 -14.77 -15.80
N ILE A 101 8.48 -15.11 -16.17
CA ILE A 101 8.79 -16.37 -16.86
C ILE A 101 8.39 -17.55 -15.98
N LYS A 102 8.77 -17.54 -14.69
CA LYS A 102 8.43 -18.62 -13.75
C LYS A 102 6.91 -18.77 -13.57
N ASN A 103 6.19 -17.65 -13.38
CA ASN A 103 4.74 -17.69 -13.17
C ASN A 103 3.98 -18.10 -14.43
N LEU A 104 4.36 -17.62 -15.61
CA LEU A 104 3.67 -17.93 -16.87
C LEU A 104 4.02 -19.32 -17.41
N ALA A 105 5.24 -19.80 -17.18
CA ALA A 105 5.61 -21.19 -17.45
C ALA A 105 4.75 -22.19 -16.67
N THR A 106 4.31 -21.82 -15.46
CA THR A 106 3.38 -22.64 -14.64
C THR A 106 2.03 -22.85 -15.35
N TYR A 107 1.64 -21.95 -16.26
CA TYR A 107 0.42 -22.03 -17.06
C TYR A 107 0.67 -22.47 -18.51
N GLY A 108 1.89 -22.92 -18.85
CA GLY A 108 2.26 -23.36 -20.19
C GLY A 108 2.37 -22.23 -21.23
N VAL A 109 2.54 -20.99 -20.77
CA VAL A 109 2.73 -19.83 -21.66
C VAL A 109 4.22 -19.58 -21.84
N GLU A 110 4.71 -19.76 -23.07
CA GLU A 110 6.07 -19.37 -23.46
C GLU A 110 6.06 -17.92 -23.95
N LEU A 111 6.88 -17.06 -23.33
CA LEU A 111 7.04 -15.67 -23.74
C LEU A 111 8.21 -15.53 -24.71
N GLN A 112 8.03 -14.76 -25.78
CA GLN A 112 9.14 -14.31 -26.61
C GLN A 112 9.72 -13.00 -26.07
N GLY A 113 10.94 -12.64 -26.48
CA GLY A 113 11.62 -11.43 -26.01
C GLY A 113 10.81 -10.14 -26.20
N SER A 114 10.05 -10.01 -27.29
CA SER A 114 9.15 -8.87 -27.54
C SER A 114 7.97 -8.81 -26.57
N ASP A 115 7.47 -9.95 -26.10
CA ASP A 115 6.33 -10.01 -25.18
C ASP A 115 6.75 -9.55 -23.78
N ILE A 116 7.96 -9.91 -23.36
CA ILE A 116 8.55 -9.50 -22.08
C ILE A 116 8.68 -7.97 -22.04
N ASP A 117 9.23 -7.35 -23.09
CA ASP A 117 9.41 -5.90 -23.16
C ASP A 117 8.08 -5.12 -23.04
N GLN A 118 7.04 -5.60 -23.72
CA GLN A 118 5.72 -4.98 -23.65
C GLN A 118 5.09 -5.13 -22.27
N LEU A 119 5.24 -6.30 -21.64
CA LEU A 119 4.75 -6.54 -20.27
C LEU A 119 5.50 -5.68 -19.26
N MET A 120 6.81 -5.51 -19.39
CA MET A 120 7.61 -4.63 -18.53
C MET A 120 7.16 -3.17 -18.60
N LEU A 121 6.90 -2.67 -19.82
CA LEU A 121 6.39 -1.32 -20.01
C LEU A 121 5.01 -1.15 -19.35
N MET A 122 4.12 -2.13 -19.53
CA MET A 122 2.80 -2.12 -18.92
C MET A 122 2.87 -2.13 -17.39
N ILE A 123 3.69 -3.01 -16.80
CA ILE A 123 3.92 -3.09 -15.35
C ILE A 123 4.45 -1.76 -14.83
N THR A 124 5.44 -1.17 -15.50
CA THR A 124 6.01 0.12 -15.14
C THR A 124 4.94 1.22 -15.13
N MET A 125 4.12 1.31 -16.18
CA MET A 125 3.06 2.32 -16.25
C MET A 125 2.01 2.14 -15.14
N VAL A 126 1.62 0.89 -14.86
CA VAL A 126 0.67 0.58 -13.78
C VAL A 126 1.27 0.97 -12.42
N VAL A 127 2.52 0.60 -12.16
CA VAL A 127 3.20 0.95 -10.91
C VAL A 127 3.28 2.47 -10.71
N LEU A 128 3.68 3.22 -11.75
CA LEU A 128 3.74 4.69 -11.67
C LEU A 128 2.37 5.31 -11.44
N ALA A 129 1.32 4.80 -12.09
CA ALA A 129 -0.04 5.26 -11.88
C ALA A 129 -0.52 4.97 -10.44
N VAL A 130 -0.20 3.79 -9.90
CA VAL A 130 -0.53 3.42 -8.53
C VAL A 130 0.21 4.33 -7.54
N ILE A 131 1.51 4.56 -7.71
CA ILE A 131 2.29 5.50 -6.89
C ILE A 131 1.63 6.89 -6.91
N ALA A 132 1.28 7.41 -8.09
CA ALA A 132 0.61 8.70 -8.21
C ALA A 132 -0.73 8.75 -7.45
N CYS A 133 -1.53 7.68 -7.53
CA CYS A 133 -2.78 7.56 -6.76
C CYS A 133 -2.55 7.59 -5.24
N TRP A 134 -1.52 6.88 -4.76
CA TRP A 134 -1.14 6.87 -3.36
C TRP A 134 -0.72 8.26 -2.85
N TRP A 135 0.09 8.98 -3.62
CA TRP A 135 0.45 10.36 -3.30
C TRP A 135 -0.75 11.31 -3.36
N GLY A 136 -1.67 11.10 -4.31
CA GLY A 136 -2.95 11.82 -4.36
C GLY A 136 -3.78 11.62 -3.08
N PHE A 137 -3.84 10.39 -2.57
CA PHE A 137 -4.53 10.07 -1.32
C PHE A 137 -3.81 10.66 -0.07
N ALA A 138 -2.48 10.63 -0.04
CA ALA A 138 -1.71 11.26 1.01
C ALA A 138 -1.91 12.79 1.04
N LEU A 139 -1.92 13.44 -0.13
CA LEU A 139 -2.23 14.86 -0.27
C LEU A 139 -3.66 15.16 0.20
N PHE A 140 -4.64 14.37 -0.22
CA PHE A 140 -6.03 14.50 0.26
C PHE A 140 -6.11 14.42 1.79
N THR A 141 -5.41 13.47 2.39
CA THR A 141 -5.35 13.28 3.85
C THR A 141 -4.76 14.51 4.54
N HIS A 142 -3.73 15.13 3.95
CA HIS A 142 -3.12 16.35 4.47
C HIS A 142 -4.08 17.55 4.41
N ILE A 143 -4.74 17.77 3.26
CA ILE A 143 -5.70 18.87 3.09
C ILE A 143 -6.86 18.72 4.08
N ARG A 144 -7.31 17.48 4.31
CA ARG A 144 -8.42 17.16 5.23
C ARG A 144 -7.97 16.85 6.65
N ARG A 145 -6.74 17.22 7.05
CA ARG A 145 -6.19 16.94 8.38
C ARG A 145 -7.04 17.48 9.55
N GLY A 146 -7.88 18.49 9.30
CA GLY A 146 -8.85 19.01 10.26
C GLY A 146 -9.80 17.95 10.83
N TYR A 147 -10.10 16.89 10.06
CA TYR A 147 -10.85 15.72 10.53
C TYR A 147 -10.21 15.07 11.77
N PHE A 148 -8.88 15.00 11.81
CA PHE A 148 -8.11 14.34 12.87
C PHE A 148 -7.83 15.28 14.06
N LEU A 149 -8.04 16.59 13.90
CA LEU A 149 -7.85 17.58 14.96
C LEU A 149 -9.10 17.73 15.84
N GLN A 150 -10.30 17.60 15.24
CA GLN A 150 -11.57 17.68 15.99
C GLN A 150 -11.76 16.51 16.97
N SER A 151 -11.28 15.31 16.62
CA SER A 151 -11.32 14.14 17.53
C SER A 151 -10.50 14.39 18.80
N VAL A 152 -9.32 15.00 18.67
CA VAL A 152 -8.44 15.33 19.80
C VAL A 152 -9.08 16.37 20.72
N GLN A 153 -9.76 17.39 20.17
CA GLN A 153 -10.44 18.40 20.97
C GLN A 153 -11.61 17.82 21.77
N ASN A 154 -12.42 16.95 21.16
CA ASN A 154 -13.51 16.27 21.87
C ASN A 154 -13.01 15.34 22.99
N THR A 155 -11.82 14.73 22.84
CA THR A 155 -11.26 13.86 23.88
C THR A 155 -10.67 14.65 25.06
N LYS A 156 -10.31 15.92 24.87
CA LYS A 156 -9.76 16.80 25.93
C LYS A 156 -10.84 17.52 26.75
N ASN A 157 -12.08 17.56 26.27
CA ASN A 157 -13.22 18.21 26.92
C ASN A 157 -14.11 17.22 27.71
N LEU A 158 -13.65 15.97 27.87
CA LEU A 158 -14.21 14.92 28.71
C LEU A 158 -13.28 14.67 29.89
#